data_AF-W1X444-F1
#
_entry.id   AF-W1X444-F1
#
_cell.length_a   1.000
_cell.length_b   1.000
_cell.length_c   1.000
_cell.angle_alpha   90.00
_cell.angle_beta   90.00
_cell.angle_gamma   90.00
#
_symmetry.space_group_name_H-M   'P 1'
#
loop_
_entity.id
_entity.type
_entity.pdbx_description
1 polymer ?
#
loop_
_entity_poly.entity_id
_entity_poly.type
_entity_poly.pdbx_seq_one_letter_code
_entity_poly.pdbx_strand_id
1 'polypeptide(L)'
;FGENHITIISQEFHNQRAIWLAKQYGIDAIGFNAPDLNMKHGFYTQLREKLARVSAVIDAKILHRQPKYLGSSVMIGPFSEHGCPAQK
;
A
#
# COMPACT_ATOMS: atom_id res chain seq x y z
N PHE A 1 4.09 -3.77 -11.57
CA PHE A 1 3.38 -2.68 -12.25
C PHE A 1 4.45 -1.71 -12.74
N GLY A 2 4.64 -1.58 -14.05
CA GLY A 2 5.66 -0.73 -14.66
C GLY A 2 5.11 0.64 -15.04
N GLU A 3 4.29 1.22 -14.16
CA GLU A 3 3.58 2.47 -14.42
C GLU A 3 4.41 3.67 -13.99
N ASN A 4 4.53 4.66 -14.87
CA ASN A 4 5.29 5.88 -14.62
C ASN A 4 4.43 7.03 -14.07
N HIS A 5 3.10 6.93 -14.19
CA HIS A 5 2.14 7.91 -13.71
C HIS A 5 1.10 7.25 -12.82
N ILE A 6 1.02 7.64 -11.54
CA ILE A 6 0.09 7.04 -10.57
C ILE A 6 -0.64 8.09 -9.73
N THR A 7 -1.89 7.80 -9.34
CA THR A 7 -2.62 8.58 -8.33
C THR A 7 -2.83 7.74 -7.08
N ILE A 8 -2.41 8.26 -5.93
CA ILE A 8 -2.45 7.58 -4.64
C ILE A 8 -3.52 8.24 -3.79
N ILE A 9 -4.57 7.49 -3.42
CA ILE A 9 -5.66 7.98 -2.58
C ILE A 9 -5.58 7.25 -1.24
N SER A 10 -5.15 7.94 -0.19
CA SER A 10 -4.97 7.36 1.16
C SER A 10 -5.00 8.42 2.25
N GLN A 11 -4.77 8.03 3.51
CA GLN A 11 -4.59 8.97 4.62
C GLN A 11 -3.35 9.84 4.40
N GLU A 12 -3.34 11.03 5.00
CA GLU A 12 -2.27 12.03 4.82
C GLU A 12 -0.87 11.46 5.03
N PHE A 13 -0.63 10.76 6.14
CA PHE A 13 0.68 10.19 6.47
C PHE A 13 1.12 9.09 5.49
N HIS A 14 0.17 8.38 4.88
CA HIS A 14 0.45 7.37 3.86
C HIS A 14 0.78 7.99 2.52
N ASN A 15 0.03 9.02 2.12
CA ASN A 15 0.29 9.75 0.88
C ASN A 15 1.66 10.44 0.90
N GLN A 16 2.04 11.06 2.03
CA GLN A 16 3.36 11.68 2.17
C GLN A 16 4.48 10.67 1.92
N ARG A 17 4.40 9.50 2.55
CA ARG A 17 5.38 8.42 2.37
C ARG A 17 5.40 7.89 0.93
N ALA A 18 4.23 7.74 0.33
CA ALA A 18 4.10 7.19 -1.03
C ALA A 18 4.61 8.17 -2.10
N ILE A 19 4.34 9.47 -1.98
CA ILE A 19 4.90 10.51 -2.85
C ILE A 19 6.42 10.56 -2.71
N TRP A 20 6.95 10.44 -1.48
CA TRP A 20 8.40 10.43 -1.28
C TRP A 20 9.08 9.27 -2.01
N LEU A 21 8.53 8.06 -1.89
CA LEU A 21 9.03 6.89 -2.61
C LEU A 21 8.93 7.08 -4.13
N ALA A 22 7.79 7.56 -4.64
CA ALA A 22 7.62 7.80 -6.07
C ALA A 22 8.69 8.73 -6.64
N LYS A 23 9.02 9.82 -5.93
CA LYS A 23 10.12 10.73 -6.32
C LYS A 23 11.49 10.04 -6.38
N GLN A 24 11.79 9.14 -5.44
CA GLN A 24 13.08 8.42 -5.45
C GLN A 24 13.20 7.45 -6.62
N TYR A 25 12.07 6.89 -7.09
CA TYR A 25 12.03 5.97 -8.22
C TYR A 25 11.72 6.66 -9.56
N GLY A 26 11.66 8.00 -9.61
CA GLY A 26 11.36 8.75 -10.83
C GLY A 26 9.93 8.55 -11.36
N ILE A 27 9.00 8.17 -10.48
CA ILE A 27 7.60 7.97 -10.81
C ILE A 27 6.85 9.28 -10.57
N ASP A 28 6.07 9.72 -11.56
CA ASP A 28 5.19 10.86 -11.43
C ASP A 28 3.93 10.45 -10.65
N ALA A 29 3.82 10.93 -9.42
CA ALA A 29 2.76 10.52 -8.50
C ALA A 29 2.03 11.71 -7.89
N ILE A 30 0.70 11.66 -7.92
CA ILE A 30 -0.18 12.61 -7.28
C ILE A 30 -0.84 11.94 -6.06
N GLY A 31 -0.77 12.57 -4.88
CA GLY A 31 -1.43 12.09 -3.68
C GLY A 31 -2.70 12.88 -3.36
N PHE A 32 -3.79 12.18 -3.06
CA PHE A 32 -5.06 12.76 -2.63
C PHE A 32 -5.39 12.27 -1.22
N ASN A 33 -5.46 13.20 -0.26
CA ASN A 33 -5.79 12.86 1.12
C ASN A 33 -7.26 12.46 1.19
N ALA A 34 -7.49 11.19 1.51
CA ALA A 34 -8.82 10.72 1.84
C ALA A 34 -9.27 11.44 3.12
N PRO A 35 -10.54 11.91 3.18
CA PRO A 35 -11.06 12.54 4.38
C PRO A 35 -10.96 11.56 5.54
N ASP A 36 -10.45 12.05 6.67
CA ASP A 36 -10.33 11.23 7.87
C ASP A 36 -11.73 10.79 8.30
N LEU A 37 -11.99 9.48 8.22
CA LEU A 37 -13.16 8.84 8.77
C LEU A 37 -13.03 8.78 10.30
N ASN A 38 -12.88 9.93 10.96
CA ASN A 38 -12.79 10.07 12.42
C ASN A 38 -12.05 8.89 13.07
N MET A 39 -10.88 8.51 12.52
CA MET A 39 -10.14 7.37 13.01
C MET A 39 -9.38 7.86 14.23
N LYS A 40 -10.05 7.82 15.38
CA LYS A 40 -9.34 7.62 16.65
C LYS A 40 -8.41 6.44 16.40
N HIS A 41 -7.14 6.72 16.11
CA HIS A 41 -6.07 5.74 16.18
C HIS A 41 -6.00 5.36 17.66
N GLY A 42 -6.85 4.40 18.03
CA GLY A 42 -6.89 3.89 19.38
C GLY A 42 -5.48 3.48 19.76
N PHE A 43 -5.12 3.70 21.02
CA PHE A 43 -3.84 3.27 21.57
C PHE A 43 -3.48 1.82 21.16
N TYR A 44 -4.48 0.95 21.10
CA TYR A 44 -4.38 -0.43 20.60
C TYR A 44 -3.88 -0.55 19.15
N THR A 45 -4.32 0.32 18.25
CA THR A 45 -3.88 0.33 16.85
C THR A 45 -2.40 0.69 16.75
N GLN A 46 -1.96 1.71 17.50
CA GLN A 46 -0.54 2.11 17.53
C GLN A 46 0.35 1.05 18.15
N LEU A 47 -0.12 0.41 19.23
CA LEU A 47 0.58 -0.71 19.86
C LEU A 47 0.72 -1.89 18.89
N ARG A 48 -0.36 -2.25 18.18
CA ARG A 48 -0.34 -3.32 17.18
C ARG A 48 0.64 -3.03 16.05
N GLU A 49 0.70 -1.79 15.57
CA GLU A 49 1.66 -1.33 14.56
C GLU A 49 3.11 -1.53 15.01
N LYS A 50 3.43 -1.12 16.25
CA LYS A 50 4.78 -1.28 16.81
C LYS A 50 5.17 -2.75 16.94
N LEU A 51 4.28 -3.60 17.43
CA LEU A 51 4.53 -5.05 17.55
C LEU A 51 4.69 -5.71 16.18
N ALA A 52 3.86 -5.34 15.19
CA ALA A 52 3.95 -5.86 13.83
C ALA A 52 5.29 -5.51 13.17
N ARG A 53 5.81 -4.30 13.41
CA ARG A 53 7.13 -3.87 12.88
C ARG A 53 8.27 -4.72 13.43
N VAL A 54 8.27 -5.00 14.73
CA VAL A 54 9.28 -5.87 15.36
C VAL A 54 9.16 -7.30 14.84
N SER A 55 7.94 -7.83 14.75
CA SER A 55 7.69 -9.16 14.20
C SER A 55 8.19 -9.28 12.76
N ALA A 56 7.98 -8.27 11.91
CA ALA A 56 8.44 -8.28 10.52
C ALA A 56 9.98 -8.31 10.40
N VAL A 57 10.70 -7.60 11.28
CA VAL A 57 12.17 -7.63 11.30
C VAL A 57 12.69 -9.00 11.72
N ILE A 58 12.09 -9.61 12.73
CA ILE A 58 12.45 -10.97 13.18
C ILE A 58 12.17 -11.99 12.08
N ASP A 59 11.00 -11.86 11.44
CA ASP A 59 10.60 -12.75 10.36
C ASP A 59 11.56 -12.67 9.17
N ALA A 60 11.94 -11.45 8.77
CA ALA A 60 12.86 -11.22 7.65
C ALA A 60 14.31 -11.62 7.92
N LYS A 61 14.81 -11.47 9.15
CA LYS A 61 16.23 -11.75 9.48
C LYS A 61 16.51 -13.17 9.95
N ILE A 62 15.50 -13.86 10.51
CA ILE A 62 15.71 -15.14 11.20
C ILE A 62 14.80 -16.22 10.65
N LEU A 63 13.49 -15.96 10.56
CA LEU A 63 12.50 -17.03 10.30
C LEU A 63 12.27 -17.30 8.82
N HIS A 64 12.52 -16.33 7.94
CA HIS A 64 12.34 -16.40 6.48
C HIS A 64 11.02 -17.09 6.09
N ARG A 65 9.92 -16.75 6.77
CA ARG A 65 8.64 -17.41 6.52
C ARG A 65 8.18 -17.15 5.10
N GLN A 66 7.86 -18.21 4.38
CA GLN A 66 7.30 -18.08 3.04
C GLN A 66 5.80 -17.72 3.11
N PRO A 67 5.34 -16.83 2.21
CA PRO A 67 3.93 -16.50 2.11
C PRO A 67 3.10 -17.75 1.81
N LYS A 68 2.12 -18.03 2.69
CA LYS A 68 1.24 -19.21 2.56
C LYS A 68 0.39 -19.21 1.28
N TYR A 69 0.11 -18.03 0.74
CA TYR A 69 -0.68 -17.82 -0.47
C TYR A 69 0.16 -17.06 -1.51
N LEU A 70 1.03 -17.76 -2.22
CA LEU A 70 1.56 -17.28 -3.50
C LEU A 70 0.47 -17.54 -4.55
N GLY A 71 -0.47 -16.60 -4.68
CA GLY A 71 -1.44 -16.63 -5.76
C GLY A 71 -0.77 -16.43 -7.12
N SER A 72 -1.44 -16.85 -8.19
CA SER A 72 -1.04 -16.48 -9.55
C SER A 72 -1.02 -14.96 -9.71
N SER A 73 -0.13 -14.46 -10.56
CA SER A 73 -0.12 -13.05 -10.97
C SER A 73 -1.50 -12.69 -11.54
N VAL A 74 -2.14 -11.69 -10.93
CA VAL A 74 -3.42 -11.14 -11.41
C VAL A 74 -3.15 -9.82 -12.11
N MET A 75 -3.66 -9.67 -13.33
CA MET A 75 -3.67 -8.40 -14.06
C MET A 75 -4.66 -7.44 -13.39
N ILE A 76 -4.20 -6.26 -13.01
CA ILE A 76 -5.06 -5.19 -12.47
C ILE A 76 -5.25 -4.15 -13.57
N GLY A 77 -6.48 -4.00 -14.06
CA GLY A 77 -6.85 -3.03 -15.10
C GLY A 77 -8.30 -3.21 -15.56
N PRO A 78 -8.85 -2.30 -16.38
CA PRO A 78 -10.23 -2.37 -16.86
C PRO A 78 -10.50 -3.59 -17.76
N PHE A 79 -9.46 -4.30 -18.19
CA PHE A 79 -9.52 -5.52 -19.00
C PHE A 79 -9.28 -6.80 -18.17
N SER A 80 -9.21 -6.72 -16.84
CA SER A 80 -9.14 -7.92 -16.00
C SER A 80 -10.51 -8.60 -15.90
N GLU A 81 -10.57 -9.91 -15.62
CA GLU A 81 -11.84 -10.66 -15.48
C GLU A 81 -12.81 -10.06 -14.45
N HIS A 82 -12.28 -9.28 -13.50
CA HIS A 82 -13.04 -8.58 -12.46
C HIS A 82 -12.90 -7.05 -12.57
N GLY A 83 -12.35 -6.56 -13.67
CA GLY A 83 -12.15 -5.14 -13.92
C GLY A 83 -13.50 -4.49 -14.21
N CYS A 84 -13.85 -3.45 -13.46
CA CYS A 84 -14.98 -2.61 -13.81
C CYS A 84 -14.59 -1.86 -15.09
N PRO A 85 -15.31 -2.03 -16.22
CA PRO A 85 -14.97 -1.33 -17.44
C PRO A 85 -15.13 0.16 -17.19
N ALA A 86 -14.05 0.92 -17.37
CA ALA A 86 -14.12 2.38 -17.38
C ALA A 86 -15.01 2.78 -18.57
N GLN A 87 -16.27 3.13 -18.30
CA GLN A 87 -17.15 3.70 -19.31
C GLN A 87 -16.58 5.06 -19.73
N LYS A 88 -16.39 5.21 -21.04
CA LYS A 88 -16.02 6.45 -21.71
C LYS A 88 -17.13 7.49 -21.58
#